data_AF-A0A3D3IQL0-F1
#
_entry.id   AF-A0A3D3IQL0-F1
#
_cell.length_a   1.000
_cell.length_b   1.000
_cell.length_c   1.000
_cell.angle_alpha   90.00
_cell.angle_beta   90.00
_cell.angle_gamma   90.00
#
_symmetry.space_group_name_H-M   'P 1'
#
loop_
_entity.id
_entity.type
_entity.pdbx_description
1 polymer ?
#
loop_
_entity_poly.entity_id
_entity_poly.type
_entity_poly.pdbx_seq_one_letter_code
_entity_poly.pdbx_strand_id
1 'polypeptide(L)'
;MRLKNTYYLILVLSILAALILGLNIGKRMQQTKSNPDQTQNTIQEESPTSAPITLDTTNSTSSLSGINNAGSESGFLKNAAPSGGTAKGTLYTSKSCGVSFSYPDTVMVEESTTDAKGAVFTNKSNPTDMVVLTCQKDIPKPPLPSQNIEDRLIGTTPAKLYHDTSQKDGTRVDALLFTHPKTKLDVFIGGYGTTFNTLIQSLKIL
;
A
#
# COMPACT_ATOMS: atom_id res chain seq x y z
N MET A 1 44.90 -7.57 -37.60
CA MET A 1 44.23 -8.78 -37.10
C MET A 1 43.02 -8.53 -36.18
N ARG A 2 42.56 -7.30 -35.92
CA ARG A 2 41.44 -7.05 -34.98
C ARG A 2 40.02 -7.15 -35.58
N LEU A 3 39.84 -7.02 -36.90
CA LEU A 3 38.50 -7.07 -37.52
C LEU A 3 37.88 -8.46 -37.58
N LYS A 4 38.68 -9.54 -37.62
CA LYS A 4 38.16 -10.92 -37.74
C LYS A 4 37.45 -11.37 -36.45
N ASN A 5 37.92 -10.94 -35.27
CA ASN A 5 37.31 -11.32 -34.00
C ASN A 5 36.02 -10.57 -33.70
N THR A 6 35.89 -9.32 -34.17
CA THR A 6 34.65 -8.54 -34.00
C THR A 6 33.48 -9.16 -34.77
N TYR A 7 33.74 -9.71 -35.96
CA TYR A 7 32.70 -10.36 -36.76
C TYR A 7 32.08 -11.57 -36.05
N TYR A 8 32.90 -12.45 -35.44
CA TYR A 8 32.40 -13.59 -34.68
C TYR A 8 31.59 -13.17 -33.46
N LEU A 9 32.00 -12.10 -32.77
CA LEU A 9 31.28 -11.60 -31.60
C LEU A 9 29.90 -11.04 -31.97
N ILE A 10 29.79 -10.30 -33.07
CA ILE A 10 28.49 -9.78 -33.57
C ILE A 10 27.57 -10.93 -34.01
N LEU A 11 28.12 -11.97 -34.65
CA LEU A 11 27.35 -13.13 -35.10
C LEU A 11 26.82 -13.96 -33.92
N VAL A 12 27.60 -14.14 -32.86
CA VAL A 12 27.13 -14.83 -31.64
C VAL A 12 26.07 -14.00 -30.91
N LEU A 13 26.24 -12.67 -30.85
CA LEU A 13 25.26 -11.78 -30.23
C LEU A 13 23.91 -11.77 -30.97
N SER A 14 23.91 -11.82 -32.30
CA SER A 14 22.65 -11.82 -33.07
C SER A 14 21.85 -13.11 -32.87
N ILE A 15 22.52 -14.26 -32.79
CA ILE A 15 21.88 -15.55 -32.51
C ILE A 15 21.26 -15.55 -31.11
N LEU A 16 22.00 -15.07 -30.10
CA LEU A 16 21.49 -14.99 -28.73
C LEU A 16 20.27 -14.06 -28.62
N ALA A 17 20.30 -12.90 -29.29
CA ALA A 17 19.17 -11.97 -29.29
C ALA A 17 17.90 -12.59 -29.92
N ALA A 18 18.04 -13.31 -31.05
CA ALA A 18 16.93 -13.99 -31.69
C ALA A 18 16.32 -15.10 -30.80
N LEU A 19 17.15 -15.83 -30.05
CA LEU A 19 16.72 -16.91 -29.18
C LEU A 19 15.94 -16.39 -27.97
N ILE A 20 16.38 -15.27 -27.38
CA ILE A 20 15.69 -14.61 -26.26
C ILE A 20 14.33 -14.05 -26.72
N LEU A 21 14.27 -13.42 -27.90
CA LEU A 21 13.03 -12.90 -28.48
C LEU A 21 12.04 -14.04 -28.83
N GLY A 22 12.54 -15.13 -29.42
CA GLY A 22 11.71 -16.29 -29.79
C GLY A 22 11.10 -17.02 -28.58
N LEU A 23 11.87 -17.20 -27.50
CA LEU A 23 11.38 -17.88 -26.29
C LEU A 23 10.25 -17.12 -25.58
N ASN A 24 10.22 -15.79 -25.67
CA ASN A 24 9.20 -14.98 -24.99
C ASN A 24 7.84 -15.02 -25.71
N ILE A 25 7.81 -15.35 -27.00
CA ILE A 25 6.57 -15.42 -27.81
C ILE A 25 5.84 -16.76 -27.60
N GLY A 26 6.58 -17.86 -27.35
CA GLY A 26 5.99 -19.20 -27.20
C GLY A 26 5.07 -19.37 -25.98
N LYS A 27 5.23 -18.57 -24.91
CA LYS A 27 4.40 -18.67 -23.70
C LYS A 27 2.97 -18.14 -23.88
N ARG A 28 2.66 -17.37 -24.92
CA ARG A 28 1.34 -16.72 -25.06
C ARG A 28 0.32 -17.48 -25.93
N MET A 29 0.67 -18.62 -26.52
CA MET A 29 -0.22 -19.33 -27.47
C MET A 29 -0.99 -20.55 -26.92
N GLN A 30 -1.01 -20.81 -25.60
CA GLN A 30 -1.73 -21.96 -25.04
C GLN A 30 -3.01 -21.64 -24.23
N GLN A 31 -3.49 -20.39 -24.21
CA GLN A 31 -4.73 -20.03 -23.49
C GLN A 31 -5.88 -19.61 -24.41
N THR A 32 -6.20 -20.45 -25.39
CA THR A 32 -7.52 -20.39 -26.04
C THR A 32 -8.01 -21.80 -26.31
N LYS A 33 -8.24 -22.56 -25.23
CA LYS A 33 -9.19 -23.68 -25.28
C LYS A 33 -10.57 -23.05 -25.08
N SER A 34 -11.19 -22.70 -26.20
CA SER A 34 -12.61 -22.40 -26.29
C SER A 34 -13.40 -23.57 -25.69
N ASN A 35 -14.16 -23.28 -24.64
CA ASN A 35 -15.23 -24.15 -24.19
C ASN A 35 -16.52 -23.63 -24.85
N PRO A 36 -17.04 -24.29 -25.90
CA PRO A 36 -18.39 -24.01 -26.35
C PRO A 36 -19.36 -24.81 -25.48
N ASP A 37 -20.45 -24.14 -25.14
CA ASP A 37 -21.76 -24.71 -24.86
C ASP A 37 -22.17 -24.91 -23.39
N GLN A 38 -23.46 -24.60 -23.18
CA GLN A 38 -24.38 -24.98 -22.09
C GLN A 38 -24.38 -24.15 -20.78
N THR A 39 -25.50 -23.60 -20.28
CA THR A 39 -26.94 -23.71 -20.62
C THR A 39 -27.74 -22.55 -20.00
N GLN A 40 -28.82 -22.16 -20.69
CA GLN A 40 -29.88 -21.23 -20.28
C GLN A 40 -30.72 -21.71 -19.09
N ASN A 41 -31.38 -20.74 -18.43
CA ASN A 41 -32.59 -20.85 -17.59
C ASN A 41 -32.50 -21.53 -16.21
N THR A 42 -32.86 -20.77 -15.17
CA THR A 42 -34.18 -20.91 -14.52
C THR A 42 -34.43 -19.71 -13.62
N ILE A 43 -35.52 -18.98 -13.90
CA ILE A 43 -36.14 -18.02 -12.99
C ILE A 43 -36.87 -18.85 -11.93
N GLN A 44 -36.42 -18.76 -10.68
CA GLN A 44 -37.15 -19.33 -9.55
C GLN A 44 -37.61 -18.17 -8.66
N GLU A 45 -38.90 -17.91 -8.78
CA GLU A 45 -39.73 -17.06 -7.95
C GLU A 45 -39.87 -17.75 -6.58
N GLU A 46 -39.21 -17.21 -5.56
CA GLU A 46 -39.48 -17.56 -4.16
C GLU A 46 -40.25 -16.44 -3.46
N SER A 47 -41.36 -16.87 -2.88
CA SER A 47 -42.42 -16.12 -2.20
C SER A 47 -41.93 -15.38 -0.94
N PRO A 48 -42.52 -14.22 -0.59
CA PRO A 48 -42.25 -13.55 0.67
C PRO A 48 -42.88 -14.33 1.83
N THR A 49 -42.06 -14.80 2.78
CA THR A 49 -42.55 -15.23 4.10
C THR A 49 -42.01 -14.29 5.15
N SER A 50 -42.88 -13.40 5.60
CA SER A 50 -42.71 -12.60 6.80
C SER A 50 -42.91 -13.50 8.04
N ALA A 51 -41.94 -13.52 8.95
CA ALA A 51 -42.16 -13.92 10.33
C ALA A 51 -41.49 -12.90 11.26
N PRO A 52 -42.20 -12.39 12.28
CA PRO A 52 -41.65 -11.43 13.24
C PRO A 52 -40.86 -12.16 14.33
N ILE A 53 -39.59 -11.82 14.50
CA ILE A 53 -38.83 -12.19 15.70
C ILE A 53 -38.86 -10.99 16.65
N THR A 54 -39.49 -11.24 17.79
CA THR A 54 -39.55 -10.37 18.97
C THR A 54 -38.55 -10.91 20.01
N LEU A 55 -38.04 -10.03 20.88
CA LEU A 55 -37.21 -10.27 22.08
C LEU A 55 -35.73 -10.64 21.79
N ASP A 56 -34.73 -10.09 22.48
CA ASP A 56 -34.74 -9.51 23.82
C ASP A 56 -33.71 -8.40 23.99
N THR A 57 -34.13 -7.39 24.75
CA THR A 57 -33.29 -6.32 25.29
C THR A 57 -32.56 -6.85 26.50
N THR A 58 -31.24 -6.98 26.44
CA THR A 58 -30.41 -7.12 27.66
C THR A 58 -29.34 -6.04 27.68
N ASN A 59 -29.66 -5.00 28.45
CA ASN A 59 -28.71 -4.06 29.05
C ASN A 59 -27.50 -4.83 29.60
N SER A 60 -26.31 -4.51 29.12
CA SER A 60 -25.07 -4.74 29.85
C SER A 60 -24.45 -3.38 30.18
N THR A 61 -24.86 -2.88 31.34
CA THR A 61 -24.25 -1.77 32.06
C THR A 61 -22.94 -2.28 32.67
N SER A 62 -21.82 -2.08 31.97
CA SER A 62 -20.50 -2.30 32.54
C SER A 62 -20.09 -1.07 33.33
N SER A 63 -20.25 -1.20 34.65
CA SER A 63 -19.82 -0.30 35.71
C SER A 63 -18.42 0.30 35.51
N LEU A 64 -18.35 1.63 35.54
CA LEU A 64 -17.19 2.37 36.03
C LEU A 64 -16.99 2.00 37.51
N SER A 65 -15.90 1.30 37.82
CA SER A 65 -15.39 1.17 39.18
C SER A 65 -14.02 1.82 39.23
N GLY A 66 -13.90 2.82 40.11
CA GLY A 66 -12.71 3.62 40.28
C GLY A 66 -11.53 2.83 40.84
N ILE A 67 -10.34 3.26 40.43
CA ILE A 67 -9.11 3.03 41.20
C ILE A 67 -8.56 4.41 41.53
N ASN A 68 -8.85 4.84 42.75
CA ASN A 68 -8.11 5.88 43.42
C ASN A 68 -6.75 5.27 43.79
N ASN A 69 -5.66 5.73 43.18
CA ASN A 69 -4.34 5.61 43.76
C ASN A 69 -3.64 6.97 43.69
N ALA A 70 -3.83 7.69 44.79
CA ALA A 70 -2.94 8.75 45.21
C ALA A 70 -1.66 8.11 45.77
N GLY A 71 -0.50 8.57 45.32
CA GLY A 71 0.74 8.32 46.04
C GLY A 71 1.96 8.04 45.17
N SER A 72 2.85 9.02 45.20
CA SER A 72 4.30 8.85 45.30
C SER A 72 5.15 8.92 44.03
N GLU A 73 6.05 9.90 44.09
CA GLU A 73 7.39 9.97 43.48
C GLU A 73 7.47 10.44 42.02
N SER A 74 7.28 11.75 41.86
CA SER A 74 8.36 12.73 41.55
C SER A 74 9.75 12.14 41.22
N GLY A 75 9.83 11.30 40.19
CA GLY A 75 11.06 10.98 39.48
C GLY A 75 11.13 11.85 38.23
N PHE A 76 11.84 12.96 38.33
CA PHE A 76 12.14 13.90 37.25
C PHE A 76 12.98 13.17 36.17
N LEU A 77 12.33 12.37 35.31
CA LEU A 77 12.92 11.97 34.05
C LEU A 77 13.02 13.24 33.21
N LYS A 78 14.21 13.85 33.27
CA LYS A 78 14.71 14.75 32.23
C LYS A 78 14.33 14.13 30.90
N ASN A 79 13.39 14.75 30.20
CA ASN A 79 13.17 14.57 28.78
C ASN A 79 14.51 14.84 28.10
N ALA A 80 15.31 13.79 27.94
CA ALA A 80 16.44 13.82 27.04
C ALA A 80 15.81 14.09 25.68
N ALA A 81 16.00 15.32 25.18
CA ALA A 81 15.73 15.64 23.80
C ALA A 81 16.33 14.50 22.98
N PRO A 82 15.54 13.79 22.15
CA PRO A 82 16.10 12.75 21.31
C PRO A 82 17.22 13.42 20.53
N SER A 83 18.46 13.01 20.82
CA SER A 83 19.67 13.40 20.12
C SER A 83 19.64 12.72 18.75
N GLY A 84 18.58 13.01 17.99
CA GLY A 84 18.40 12.64 16.62
C GLY A 84 19.31 13.55 15.83
N GLY A 85 20.51 13.05 15.53
CA GLY A 85 21.21 13.53 14.35
C GLY A 85 20.19 13.46 13.23
N THR A 86 19.74 14.62 12.75
CA THR A 86 18.71 14.76 11.74
C THR A 86 19.28 14.14 10.48
N ALA A 87 19.08 12.83 10.30
CA ALA A 87 19.39 12.16 9.06
C ALA A 87 18.70 12.97 7.97
N LYS A 88 19.49 13.62 7.13
CA LYS A 88 19.03 14.60 6.15
C LYS A 88 18.25 13.83 5.08
N GLY A 89 16.95 13.67 5.30
CA GLY A 89 16.07 13.03 4.35
C GLY A 89 15.96 13.84 3.06
N THR A 90 15.72 13.13 1.96
CA THR A 90 15.41 13.73 0.66
C THR A 90 13.92 14.01 0.59
N LEU A 91 13.54 15.21 0.12
CA LEU A 91 12.15 15.59 -0.06
C LEU A 91 11.63 15.01 -1.38
N TYR A 92 10.62 14.17 -1.31
CA TYR A 92 9.80 13.75 -2.44
C TYR A 92 8.62 14.70 -2.61
N THR A 93 8.21 14.98 -3.85
CA THR A 93 7.03 15.80 -4.16
C THR A 93 6.31 15.26 -5.38
N SER A 94 5.11 14.73 -5.18
CA SER A 94 4.20 14.35 -6.26
C SER A 94 3.20 15.48 -6.50
N LYS A 95 3.40 16.23 -7.59
CA LYS A 95 2.48 17.30 -7.99
C LYS A 95 1.12 16.77 -8.45
N SER A 96 1.11 15.60 -9.08
CA SER A 96 -0.10 14.92 -9.56
C SER A 96 -0.99 14.45 -8.41
N CYS A 97 -0.39 13.91 -7.35
CA CYS A 97 -1.13 13.48 -6.16
C CYS A 97 -1.30 14.59 -5.10
N GLY A 98 -0.64 15.73 -5.27
CA GLY A 98 -0.72 16.85 -4.34
C GLY A 98 -0.11 16.56 -2.96
N VAL A 99 0.98 15.79 -2.92
CA VAL A 99 1.63 15.39 -1.66
C VAL A 99 3.14 15.59 -1.70
N SER A 100 3.72 15.77 -0.51
CA SER A 100 5.17 15.75 -0.30
C SER A 100 5.51 15.05 1.01
N PHE A 101 6.69 14.44 1.09
CA PHE A 101 7.20 13.77 2.29
C PHE A 101 8.72 13.60 2.20
N SER A 102 9.35 13.32 3.34
CA SER A 102 10.79 13.07 3.44
C SER A 102 11.07 11.57 3.50
N TYR A 103 12.13 11.12 2.83
CA TYR A 103 12.59 9.73 2.86
C TYR A 103 14.12 9.65 3.02
N PRO A 104 14.66 8.57 3.60
CA PRO A 104 16.10 8.43 3.78
C PRO A 104 16.83 8.20 2.44
N ASP A 105 18.10 8.58 2.36
CA ASP A 105 18.97 8.38 1.19
C ASP A 105 19.21 6.91 0.80
N THR A 106 18.91 5.99 1.73
CA THR A 106 18.88 4.55 1.52
C THR A 106 17.71 4.07 0.66
N VAL A 107 16.73 4.91 0.35
CA VAL A 107 15.57 4.54 -0.49
C VAL A 107 15.76 4.98 -1.94
N MET A 108 15.47 4.07 -2.87
CA MET A 108 15.33 4.35 -4.30
C MET A 108 13.88 4.67 -4.63
N VAL A 109 13.68 5.61 -5.54
CA VAL A 109 12.35 6.03 -6.02
C VAL A 109 12.23 5.73 -7.50
N GLU A 110 11.17 5.01 -7.88
CA GLU A 110 10.80 4.74 -9.26
C GLU A 110 9.40 5.30 -9.52
N GLU A 111 9.30 6.32 -10.37
CA GLU A 111 8.00 6.93 -10.71
C GLU A 111 7.35 6.20 -11.88
N SER A 112 6.01 6.11 -11.86
CA SER A 112 5.25 5.54 -12.98
C SER A 112 5.38 6.41 -14.23
N THR A 113 5.86 5.79 -15.32
CA THR A 113 6.06 6.46 -16.61
C THR A 113 4.77 6.61 -17.43
N THR A 114 3.71 5.88 -17.08
CA THR A 114 2.49 5.79 -17.91
C THR A 114 1.44 6.82 -17.53
N ASP A 115 1.35 7.18 -16.25
CA ASP A 115 0.28 8.05 -15.74
C ASP A 115 0.78 9.15 -14.78
N ALA A 116 2.07 9.17 -14.44
CA ALA A 116 2.69 10.08 -13.48
C ALA A 116 1.92 10.17 -12.13
N LYS A 117 1.10 9.18 -11.81
CA LYS A 117 0.19 9.15 -10.65
C LYS A 117 0.59 8.10 -9.63
N GLY A 118 1.81 7.58 -9.72
CA GLY A 118 2.33 6.66 -8.75
C GLY A 118 3.85 6.65 -8.68
N ALA A 119 4.36 6.14 -7.57
CA ALA A 119 5.77 5.93 -7.34
C ALA A 119 5.99 4.73 -6.41
N VAL A 120 7.10 4.03 -6.61
CA VAL A 120 7.54 2.92 -5.77
C VAL A 120 8.83 3.33 -5.08
N PHE A 121 8.85 3.17 -3.76
CA PHE A 121 9.96 3.48 -2.88
C PHE A 121 10.52 2.16 -2.36
N THR A 122 11.78 1.85 -2.66
CA THR A 122 12.41 0.59 -2.25
C THR A 122 13.67 0.88 -1.44
N ASN A 123 13.79 0.29 -0.25
CA ASN A 123 15.00 0.41 0.55
C ASN A 123 16.14 -0.42 -0.07
N LYS A 124 17.29 0.22 -0.34
CA LYS A 124 18.47 -0.41 -0.95
C LYS A 124 19.06 -1.52 -0.09
N SER A 125 19.03 -1.35 1.24
CA SER A 125 19.58 -2.31 2.19
C SER A 125 18.62 -3.46 2.47
N ASN A 126 17.32 -3.23 2.31
CA ASN A 126 16.29 -4.25 2.46
C ASN A 126 15.24 -4.13 1.36
N PRO A 127 15.35 -4.86 0.23
CA PRO A 127 14.40 -4.74 -0.87
C PRO A 127 13.00 -5.28 -0.53
N THR A 128 12.86 -6.01 0.58
CA THR A 128 11.56 -6.36 1.16
C THR A 128 11.04 -5.26 2.08
N ASP A 129 11.55 -4.03 1.99
CA ASP A 129 10.97 -2.81 2.55
C ASP A 129 10.62 -1.85 1.40
N MET A 130 9.33 -1.80 1.07
CA MET A 130 8.77 -1.14 -0.10
C MET A 130 7.54 -0.35 0.31
N VAL A 131 7.39 0.81 -0.31
CA VAL A 131 6.19 1.63 -0.22
C VAL A 131 5.74 2.02 -1.61
N VAL A 132 4.45 1.93 -1.86
CA VAL A 132 3.81 2.30 -3.12
C VAL A 132 2.91 3.49 -2.84
N LEU A 133 3.09 4.56 -3.62
CA LEU A 133 2.19 5.70 -3.69
C LEU A 133 1.39 5.58 -4.98
N THR A 134 0.08 5.79 -4.91
CA THR A 134 -0.74 6.04 -6.08
C THR A 134 -1.86 7.01 -5.76
N CYS A 135 -2.35 7.74 -6.76
CA CYS A 135 -3.55 8.56 -6.62
C CYS A 135 -4.45 8.48 -7.84
N GLN A 136 -5.74 8.27 -7.59
CA GLN A 136 -6.77 8.25 -8.62
C GLN A 136 -8.12 8.57 -8.01
N LYS A 137 -9.14 8.68 -8.85
CA LYS A 137 -10.50 8.85 -8.36
C LYS A 137 -11.03 7.50 -7.87
N ASP A 138 -11.75 7.52 -6.75
CA ASP A 138 -12.51 6.37 -6.22
C ASP A 138 -11.65 5.11 -6.03
N ILE A 139 -10.56 5.21 -5.26
CA ILE A 139 -9.72 4.03 -4.93
C ILE A 139 -10.56 3.08 -4.06
N PRO A 140 -10.73 1.79 -4.46
CA PRO A 140 -11.43 0.82 -3.64
C PRO A 140 -10.81 0.68 -2.26
N LYS A 141 -11.64 0.79 -1.23
CA LYS A 141 -11.19 0.63 0.16
C LYS A 141 -10.98 -0.86 0.45
N PRO A 142 -9.87 -1.25 1.10
CA PRO A 142 -9.67 -2.63 1.55
C PRO A 142 -10.84 -3.09 2.45
N PRO A 143 -11.45 -4.26 2.22
CA PRO A 143 -12.55 -4.79 3.02
C PRO A 143 -12.02 -5.39 4.33
N LEU A 144 -11.60 -4.53 5.26
CA LEU A 144 -11.09 -4.92 6.56
C LEU A 144 -12.12 -4.72 7.68
N PRO A 145 -12.07 -5.52 8.75
CA PRO A 145 -12.92 -5.32 9.91
C PRO A 145 -12.49 -4.04 10.66
N SER A 146 -13.41 -3.40 11.38
CA SER A 146 -13.19 -2.06 11.95
C SER A 146 -12.01 -1.96 12.92
N GLN A 147 -11.67 -3.04 13.64
CA GLN A 147 -10.51 -3.07 14.53
C GLN A 147 -9.16 -2.95 13.80
N ASN A 148 -9.15 -3.21 12.49
CA ASN A 148 -7.97 -3.11 11.63
C ASN A 148 -7.93 -1.78 10.85
N ILE A 149 -8.80 -0.83 11.20
CA ILE A 149 -8.90 0.47 10.55
C ILE A 149 -8.76 1.56 11.62
N GLU A 150 -7.69 2.34 11.52
CA GLU A 150 -7.41 3.46 12.42
C GLU A 150 -7.75 4.80 11.73
N ASP A 151 -8.40 5.69 12.48
CA ASP A 151 -8.60 7.08 12.06
C ASP A 151 -7.33 7.91 12.28
N ARG A 152 -6.92 8.65 11.25
CA ARG A 152 -5.75 9.53 11.27
C ARG A 152 -6.07 10.90 10.71
N LEU A 153 -5.27 11.89 11.07
CA LEU A 153 -5.29 13.23 10.49
C LEU A 153 -3.95 13.51 9.81
N ILE A 154 -3.98 13.94 8.54
CA ILE A 154 -2.83 14.43 7.80
C ILE A 154 -3.01 15.94 7.66
N GLY A 155 -2.39 16.69 8.58
CA GLY A 155 -2.75 18.08 8.80
C GLY A 155 -4.20 18.19 9.27
N THR A 156 -5.09 18.76 8.44
CA THR A 156 -6.53 18.88 8.72
C THR A 156 -7.38 17.88 7.92
N THR A 157 -6.76 17.01 7.12
CA THR A 157 -7.50 16.09 6.24
C THR A 157 -7.68 14.74 6.93
N PRO A 158 -8.93 14.22 7.04
CA PRO A 158 -9.19 12.90 7.58
C PRO A 158 -8.62 11.82 6.67
N ALA A 159 -7.97 10.84 7.29
CA ALA A 159 -7.35 9.70 6.65
C ALA A 159 -7.70 8.41 7.40
N LYS A 160 -7.62 7.29 6.71
CA LYS A 160 -7.77 5.95 7.30
C LYS A 160 -6.46 5.19 7.11
N LEU A 161 -5.94 4.62 8.19
CA LEU A 161 -4.80 3.71 8.18
C LEU A 161 -5.34 2.28 8.36
N TYR A 162 -5.12 1.45 7.35
CA TYR A 162 -5.56 0.06 7.28
C TYR A 162 -4.38 -0.82 7.69
N HIS A 163 -4.65 -1.78 8.57
CA HIS A 163 -3.68 -2.76 9.06
C HIS A 163 -4.09 -4.15 8.58
N ASP A 164 -3.34 -4.69 7.63
CA ASP A 164 -3.58 -6.02 7.07
C ASP A 164 -2.40 -6.96 7.32
N THR A 165 -2.61 -8.24 7.07
CA THR A 165 -1.56 -9.25 7.06
C THR A 165 -1.63 -10.03 5.74
N SER A 166 -0.49 -10.18 5.10
CA SER A 166 -0.38 -10.96 3.88
C SER A 166 -0.84 -12.40 4.15
N GLN A 167 -1.80 -12.88 3.35
CA GLN A 167 -2.31 -14.25 3.48
C GLN A 167 -1.26 -15.33 3.19
N LYS A 168 -0.18 -14.96 2.49
CA LYS A 168 0.87 -15.90 2.09
C LYS A 168 1.83 -16.23 3.23
N ASP A 169 2.22 -15.23 4.01
CA ASP A 169 3.33 -15.30 4.96
C ASP A 169 3.05 -14.61 6.30
N GLY A 170 1.88 -14.00 6.48
CA GLY A 170 1.50 -13.27 7.68
C GLY A 170 2.20 -11.92 7.85
N THR A 171 2.99 -11.48 6.87
CA THR A 171 3.70 -10.20 6.93
C THR A 171 2.70 -9.05 7.06
N ARG A 172 2.91 -8.16 8.03
CA ARG A 172 2.06 -6.98 8.23
C ARG A 172 2.23 -6.01 7.07
N VAL A 173 1.10 -5.58 6.50
CA VAL A 173 1.03 -4.56 5.46
C VAL A 173 0.13 -3.44 5.96
N ASP A 174 0.63 -2.22 5.93
CA ASP A 174 -0.12 -1.04 6.32
C ASP A 174 -0.43 -0.19 5.09
N ALA A 175 -1.62 0.41 5.05
CA ALA A 175 -2.01 1.30 3.96
C ALA A 175 -2.72 2.54 4.47
N LEU A 176 -2.27 3.72 4.07
CA LEU A 176 -2.89 5.00 4.35
C LEU A 176 -3.71 5.44 3.13
N LEU A 177 -4.98 5.75 3.34
CA LEU A 177 -5.88 6.27 2.31
C LEU A 177 -6.56 7.55 2.79
N PHE A 178 -6.57 8.57 1.95
CA PHE A 178 -7.32 9.81 2.18
C PHE A 178 -7.72 10.46 0.86
N THR A 179 -8.76 11.29 0.89
CA THR A 179 -9.18 12.07 -0.28
C THR A 179 -8.54 13.46 -0.20
N HIS A 180 -7.76 13.84 -1.22
CA HIS A 180 -7.10 15.13 -1.27
C HIS A 180 -8.13 16.27 -1.38
N PRO A 181 -8.10 17.30 -0.51
CA PRO A 181 -9.17 18.29 -0.38
C PRO A 181 -9.37 19.16 -1.63
N LYS A 182 -8.28 19.48 -2.35
CA LYS A 182 -8.30 20.29 -3.58
C LYS A 182 -8.59 19.47 -4.85
N THR A 183 -7.78 18.43 -5.12
CA THR A 183 -7.87 17.65 -6.37
C THR A 183 -9.01 16.63 -6.38
N LYS A 184 -9.57 16.29 -5.21
CA LYS A 184 -10.59 15.24 -5.03
C LYS A 184 -10.13 13.85 -5.49
N LEU A 185 -8.82 13.63 -5.62
CA LEU A 185 -8.25 12.30 -5.84
C LEU A 185 -8.07 11.60 -4.50
N ASP A 186 -8.33 10.31 -4.48
CA ASP A 186 -7.91 9.46 -3.39
C ASP A 186 -6.42 9.19 -3.53
N VAL A 187 -5.69 9.37 -2.44
CA VAL A 187 -4.26 9.11 -2.33
C VAL A 187 -4.08 7.88 -1.47
N PHE A 188 -3.49 6.85 -2.05
CA PHE A 188 -3.17 5.58 -1.40
C PHE A 188 -1.65 5.48 -1.24
N ILE A 189 -1.20 5.23 -0.02
CA ILE A 189 0.19 4.92 0.31
C ILE A 189 0.18 3.57 1.02
N GLY A 190 0.68 2.52 0.39
CA GLY A 190 0.72 1.17 0.97
C GLY A 190 2.15 0.67 1.10
N GLY A 191 2.47 -0.05 2.16
CA GLY A 191 3.80 -0.61 2.33
C GLY A 191 3.97 -1.38 3.63
N TYR A 192 5.22 -1.62 3.98
CA TYR A 192 5.59 -2.35 5.20
C TYR A 192 6.79 -1.69 5.86
N GLY A 193 7.07 -2.08 7.11
CA GLY A 193 8.31 -1.75 7.79
C GLY A 193 8.49 -0.29 8.21
N THR A 194 9.75 0.08 8.44
CA THR A 194 10.15 1.39 8.97
C THR A 194 10.12 2.49 7.91
N THR A 195 10.35 2.15 6.64
CA THR A 195 10.26 3.12 5.54
C THR A 195 8.86 3.71 5.46
N PHE A 196 7.82 2.85 5.47
CA PHE A 196 6.42 3.28 5.48
C PHE A 196 6.12 4.27 6.61
N ASN A 197 6.47 3.91 7.85
CA ASN A 197 6.24 4.76 9.01
C ASN A 197 6.94 6.12 8.91
N THR A 198 8.18 6.14 8.41
CA THR A 198 8.95 7.37 8.20
C THR A 198 8.30 8.29 7.17
N LEU A 199 7.82 7.71 6.06
CA LEU A 199 7.17 8.44 4.98
C LEU A 199 5.86 9.10 5.46
N ILE A 200 4.98 8.34 6.12
CA ILE A 200 3.68 8.86 6.56
C ILE A 200 3.82 9.90 7.68
N GLN A 201 4.84 9.82 8.54
CA GLN A 201 5.09 10.81 9.59
C GLN A 201 5.50 12.19 9.05
N SER A 202 6.13 12.22 7.87
CA SER A 202 6.57 13.46 7.23
C SER A 202 5.63 13.93 6.11
N LEU A 203 4.50 13.24 5.93
CA LEU A 203 3.53 13.50 4.88
C LEU A 203 2.83 14.86 5.04
N LYS A 204 2.81 15.61 3.94
CA LYS A 204 2.15 16.91 3.80
C LYS A 204 1.32 16.94 2.53
N ILE A 205 0.15 17.56 2.65
CA ILE A 205 -0.77 17.85 1.53
C ILE A 205 -0.42 19.23 0.97
N LEU A 206 -0.42 19.38 -0.36
CA LEU A 206 0.00 20.58 -1.09
C LEU A 206 -1.17 21.50 -1.50
#